data_AF-A0A950FFD9-F1
#
_entry.id   AF-A0A950FFD9-F1
#
_cell.length_a   1.000
_cell.length_b   1.000
_cell.length_c   1.000
_cell.angle_alpha   90.00
_cell.angle_beta   90.00
_cell.angle_gamma   90.00
#
_symmetry.space_group_name_H-M   'P 1'
#
loop_
_entity.id
_entity.type
_entity.pdbx_description
1 polymer ?
#
loop_
_entity_poly.entity_id
_entity_poly.type
_entity_poly.pdbx_seq_one_letter_code
_entity_poly.pdbx_strand_id
1 'polypeptide(L)'
;MSTPDQDSIPEWVLNDPYIDGIAYRATWSKLEPRDSEYFFSELDNVLAQARSYGKGVSLIVQAGHTTPTWVYAQGAAAFHFVWDQNYGAALCSDAKIPVPWDPIFQANWASFLGTLGRRYNSNSTLVFVYLTGINGSGAETALPANNGKNPIYDTNGAVLCMSNNDAWRWQAIGYTRQRVEAAWIQIANLYAAAFPQKRWIAPLVPGSFPPLDDQGNLLPGATKQSVDRQFHKDVLSIGVTTYSGHFGARNAGLTDTYVMQDIVDASAYVPTGQQTASPLGDKLPRAVDLAIKNNAEFLELYPDDIANQSLEPTILYAHEMLYRKALAKGIAVQSKL
;
A
#
# COMPACT_ATOMS: atom_id res chain seq x y z
N MET A 1 -9.74 10.56 2.07
CA MET A 1 -11.01 9.95 2.47
C MET A 1 -10.76 8.49 2.80
N SER A 2 -11.24 7.98 3.94
CA SER A 2 -11.57 6.56 4.02
C SER A 2 -12.65 6.34 2.98
N THR A 3 -12.42 5.47 1.97
CA THR A 3 -13.53 4.99 1.16
C THR A 3 -14.59 4.45 2.11
N PRO A 4 -15.85 4.93 2.06
CA PRO A 4 -16.91 4.38 2.86
C PRO A 4 -16.96 2.88 2.65
N ASP A 5 -17.19 2.14 3.72
CA ASP A 5 -17.50 0.72 3.69
C ASP A 5 -18.57 0.47 2.61
N GLN A 6 -18.15 -0.06 1.47
CA GLN A 6 -19.05 -0.50 0.44
C GLN A 6 -19.05 -2.02 0.48
N ASP A 7 -20.00 -2.56 1.25
CA ASP A 7 -20.28 -4.00 1.27
C ASP A 7 -20.66 -4.53 -0.13
N SER A 8 -20.92 -3.65 -1.08
CA SER A 8 -21.24 -3.94 -2.47
C SER A 8 -20.35 -3.17 -3.43
N ILE A 9 -19.85 -3.85 -4.47
CA ILE A 9 -19.14 -3.19 -5.57
C ILE A 9 -20.19 -2.44 -6.40
N PRO A 10 -19.98 -1.16 -6.77
CA PRO A 10 -20.93 -0.44 -7.61
C PRO A 10 -21.20 -1.17 -8.92
N GLU A 11 -22.48 -1.27 -9.32
CA GLU A 11 -22.89 -2.02 -10.52
C GLU A 11 -22.22 -1.50 -11.80
N TRP A 12 -21.97 -0.19 -11.89
CA TRP A 12 -21.26 0.40 -13.03
C TRP A 12 -19.80 -0.08 -13.12
N VAL A 13 -19.13 -0.34 -11.99
CA VAL A 13 -17.77 -0.93 -11.97
C VAL A 13 -17.81 -2.39 -12.43
N LEU A 14 -18.81 -3.14 -11.97
CA LEU A 14 -18.97 -4.56 -12.31
C LEU A 14 -19.26 -4.79 -13.80
N ASN A 15 -20.02 -3.90 -14.42
CA ASN A 15 -20.41 -4.01 -15.83
C ASN A 15 -19.44 -3.36 -16.81
N ASP A 16 -18.51 -2.52 -16.36
CA ASP A 16 -17.55 -1.86 -17.25
C ASP A 16 -16.55 -2.89 -17.82
N PRO A 17 -16.51 -3.10 -19.15
CA PRO A 17 -15.61 -4.07 -19.76
C PRO A 17 -14.13 -3.68 -19.71
N TYR A 18 -13.81 -2.42 -19.39
CA TYR A 18 -12.45 -1.90 -19.32
C TYR A 18 -11.87 -1.91 -17.90
N ILE A 19 -12.64 -2.38 -16.92
CA ILE A 19 -12.18 -2.60 -15.56
C ILE A 19 -11.95 -4.10 -15.36
N ASP A 20 -10.70 -4.53 -15.15
CA ASP A 20 -10.39 -5.96 -14.94
C ASP A 20 -10.61 -6.41 -13.48
N GLY A 21 -10.68 -5.48 -12.53
CA GLY A 21 -10.77 -5.83 -11.12
C GLY A 21 -10.90 -4.65 -10.16
N ILE A 22 -10.97 -4.98 -8.87
CA ILE A 22 -11.19 -4.04 -7.78
C ILE A 22 -10.01 -4.11 -6.79
N ALA A 23 -9.47 -2.96 -6.42
CA ALA A 23 -8.56 -2.84 -5.28
C ALA A 23 -9.37 -2.70 -3.98
N TYR A 24 -9.60 -3.81 -3.30
CA TYR A 24 -10.33 -3.82 -2.04
C TYR A 24 -9.40 -3.51 -0.87
N ARG A 25 -9.73 -2.47 -0.10
CA ARG A 25 -8.98 -2.03 1.06
C ARG A 25 -9.82 -2.25 2.32
N ALA A 26 -9.24 -2.97 3.28
CA ALA A 26 -9.76 -3.14 4.62
C ALA A 26 -8.71 -2.73 5.66
N THR A 27 -9.14 -2.56 6.91
CA THR A 27 -8.25 -2.28 8.05
C THR A 27 -8.15 -3.50 8.95
N TRP A 28 -7.00 -3.68 9.60
CA TRP A 28 -6.83 -4.81 10.52
C TRP A 28 -7.81 -4.76 11.69
N SER A 29 -8.01 -3.58 12.31
CA SER A 29 -9.02 -3.39 13.37
C SER A 29 -10.45 -3.69 12.98
N LYS A 30 -10.81 -3.64 11.69
CA LYS A 30 -12.14 -4.04 11.21
C LYS A 30 -12.22 -5.55 11.01
N LEU A 31 -11.18 -6.16 10.44
CA LEU A 31 -11.16 -7.59 10.16
C LEU A 31 -10.90 -8.45 11.39
N GLU A 32 -10.25 -7.90 12.41
CA GLU A 32 -9.96 -8.56 13.70
C GLU A 32 -10.11 -7.54 14.86
N PRO A 33 -11.35 -7.12 15.20
CA PRO A 33 -11.61 -6.12 16.24
C PRO A 33 -11.27 -6.62 17.65
N ARG A 34 -11.21 -7.94 17.85
CA ARG A 34 -10.70 -8.59 19.07
C ARG A 34 -9.78 -9.73 18.67
N ASP A 35 -8.84 -10.06 19.55
CA ASP A 35 -7.91 -11.17 19.33
C ASP A 35 -8.66 -12.43 18.92
N SER A 36 -8.31 -12.99 17.76
CA SER A 36 -8.87 -14.24 17.23
C SER A 36 -10.37 -14.20 16.91
N GLU A 37 -11.01 -13.02 16.87
CA GLU A 37 -12.37 -12.82 16.38
C GLU A 37 -12.34 -12.14 15.00
N TYR A 38 -12.66 -12.89 13.94
CA TYR A 38 -12.50 -12.41 12.56
C TYR A 38 -13.82 -12.05 11.87
N PHE A 39 -13.84 -10.89 11.20
CA PHE A 39 -15.01 -10.34 10.51
C PHE A 39 -14.71 -10.22 9.02
N PHE A 40 -14.96 -11.31 8.29
CA PHE A 40 -14.60 -11.42 6.88
C PHE A 40 -15.79 -11.37 5.90
N SER A 41 -17.02 -11.22 6.40
CA SER A 41 -18.24 -11.30 5.59
C SER A 41 -18.25 -10.31 4.42
N GLU A 42 -17.71 -9.11 4.62
CA GLU A 42 -17.63 -8.10 3.58
C GLU A 42 -16.65 -8.49 2.47
N LEU A 43 -15.44 -8.95 2.83
CA LEU A 43 -14.47 -9.44 1.86
C LEU A 43 -15.00 -10.67 1.11
N ASP A 44 -15.70 -11.57 1.80
CA ASP A 44 -16.38 -12.70 1.15
C ASP A 44 -17.41 -12.22 0.12
N ASN A 45 -18.20 -11.19 0.45
CA ASN A 45 -19.21 -10.63 -0.43
C ASN A 45 -18.61 -9.94 -1.65
N VAL A 46 -17.53 -9.17 -1.45
CA VAL A 46 -16.77 -8.51 -2.53
C VAL A 46 -16.18 -9.56 -3.48
N LEU A 47 -15.56 -10.61 -2.95
CA LEU A 47 -15.02 -11.71 -3.76
C LEU A 47 -16.14 -12.45 -4.53
N ALA A 48 -17.29 -12.67 -3.91
CA ALA A 48 -18.42 -13.33 -4.57
C ALA A 48 -19.00 -12.48 -5.72
N GLN A 49 -19.18 -11.18 -5.50
CA GLN A 49 -19.64 -10.23 -6.53
C GLN A 49 -18.62 -10.12 -7.67
N ALA A 50 -17.34 -9.91 -7.37
CA ALA A 50 -16.31 -9.83 -8.41
C ALA A 50 -16.29 -11.11 -9.26
N ARG A 51 -16.38 -12.27 -8.61
CA ARG A 51 -16.45 -13.57 -9.30
C ARG A 51 -17.65 -13.69 -10.23
N SER A 52 -18.84 -13.24 -9.84
CA SER A 52 -20.04 -13.36 -10.69
C SER A 52 -19.97 -12.51 -11.95
N TYR A 53 -19.06 -11.53 -12.01
CA TYR A 53 -18.81 -10.65 -13.16
C TYR A 53 -17.46 -10.91 -13.84
N GLY A 54 -16.74 -11.98 -13.46
CA GLY A 54 -15.41 -12.30 -14.02
C GLY A 54 -14.34 -11.25 -13.72
N LYS A 55 -14.46 -10.52 -12.60
CA LYS A 55 -13.51 -9.51 -12.15
C LYS A 55 -12.54 -10.08 -11.12
N GLY A 56 -11.29 -9.59 -11.13
CA GLY A 56 -10.31 -9.88 -10.09
C GLY A 56 -10.44 -8.95 -8.87
N VAL A 57 -9.84 -9.34 -7.75
CA VAL A 57 -9.71 -8.51 -6.55
C VAL A 57 -8.25 -8.48 -6.11
N SER A 58 -7.69 -7.28 -5.91
CA SER A 58 -6.46 -7.10 -5.14
C SER A 58 -6.80 -6.72 -3.71
N LEU A 59 -6.14 -7.34 -2.72
CA LEU A 59 -6.47 -7.14 -1.30
C LEU A 59 -5.39 -6.32 -0.59
N ILE A 60 -5.80 -5.20 0.00
CA ILE A 60 -5.01 -4.39 0.92
C ILE A 60 -5.61 -4.55 2.31
N VAL A 61 -4.85 -5.08 3.27
CA VAL A 61 -5.23 -4.97 4.69
C VAL A 61 -4.27 -4.02 5.38
N GLN A 62 -4.74 -2.85 5.74
CA GLN A 62 -3.92 -1.85 6.39
C GLN A 62 -3.65 -2.25 7.86
N ALA A 63 -2.39 -2.21 8.28
CA ALA A 63 -2.00 -2.24 9.68
C ALA A 63 -1.77 -0.78 10.16
N GLY A 64 -0.56 -0.45 10.63
CA GLY A 64 -0.18 0.93 10.96
C GLY A 64 -1.11 1.55 11.98
N HIS A 65 -1.66 2.72 11.67
CA HIS A 65 -2.58 3.41 12.57
C HIS A 65 -3.91 2.68 12.82
N THR A 66 -4.23 1.69 11.99
CA THR A 66 -5.44 0.87 12.12
C THR A 66 -5.21 -0.44 12.84
N THR A 67 -4.01 -0.64 13.41
CA THR A 67 -3.69 -1.78 14.28
C THR A 67 -4.68 -1.84 15.46
N PRO A 68 -5.34 -2.99 15.71
CA PRO A 68 -6.34 -3.09 16.75
C PRO A 68 -5.82 -2.71 18.14
N THR A 69 -6.67 -2.13 18.98
CA THR A 69 -6.30 -1.71 20.34
C THR A 69 -5.88 -2.88 21.22
N TRP A 70 -6.41 -4.08 20.99
CA TRP A 70 -6.07 -5.28 21.75
C TRP A 70 -4.61 -5.70 21.57
N VAL A 71 -3.98 -5.40 20.42
CA VAL A 71 -2.55 -5.67 20.18
C VAL A 71 -1.68 -4.86 21.15
N TYR A 72 -2.04 -3.60 21.38
CA TYR A 72 -1.35 -2.75 22.36
C TYR A 72 -1.69 -3.14 23.80
N ALA A 73 -2.92 -3.61 24.07
CA ALA A 73 -3.29 -4.13 25.40
C ALA A 73 -2.48 -5.39 25.77
N GLN A 74 -2.00 -6.15 24.78
CA GLN A 74 -1.06 -7.26 24.96
C GLN A 74 0.41 -6.82 25.11
N GLY A 75 0.70 -5.53 25.00
CA GLY A 75 2.02 -4.96 25.30
C GLY A 75 2.86 -4.58 24.07
N ALA A 76 2.31 -4.63 22.86
CA ALA A 76 3.04 -4.15 21.68
C ALA A 76 3.46 -2.69 21.83
N ALA A 77 4.73 -2.38 21.55
CA ALA A 77 5.23 -1.02 21.58
C ALA A 77 4.55 -0.15 20.51
N ALA A 78 4.26 1.10 20.88
CA ALA A 78 3.64 2.09 20.00
C ALA A 78 4.61 3.23 19.67
N PHE A 79 4.59 3.66 18.41
CA PHE A 79 5.20 4.90 17.96
C PHE A 79 4.13 5.97 17.78
N HIS A 80 4.26 7.12 18.46
CA HIS A 80 3.30 8.21 18.44
C HIS A 80 3.76 9.39 17.58
N PHE A 81 2.85 9.89 16.73
CA PHE A 81 3.08 10.99 15.80
C PHE A 81 1.84 11.90 15.71
N VAL A 82 2.03 13.12 15.22
CA VAL A 82 0.90 14.03 14.97
C VAL A 82 0.29 13.70 13.62
N TRP A 83 -1.02 13.47 13.60
CA TRP A 83 -1.74 13.20 12.36
C TRP A 83 -1.82 14.46 11.48
N ASP A 84 -1.27 14.37 10.28
CA ASP A 84 -1.15 15.47 9.32
C ASP A 84 -1.89 15.22 8.00
N GLN A 85 -2.70 14.15 7.94
CA GLN A 85 -3.46 13.79 6.75
C GLN A 85 -4.89 14.32 6.82
N ASN A 86 -5.44 14.75 5.68
CA ASN A 86 -6.83 15.20 5.55
C ASN A 86 -7.86 14.04 5.46
N TYR A 87 -7.48 12.86 5.93
CA TYR A 87 -8.26 11.63 5.94
C TYR A 87 -7.91 10.80 7.17
N GLY A 88 -8.72 9.79 7.51
CA GLY A 88 -8.44 8.91 8.66
C GLY A 88 -8.72 9.62 9.98
N ALA A 89 -7.72 9.69 10.87
CA ALA A 89 -7.87 10.33 12.17
C ALA A 89 -8.09 11.86 12.05
N ALA A 90 -8.51 12.48 13.15
CA ALA A 90 -8.66 13.93 13.19
C ALA A 90 -7.31 14.62 12.96
N LEU A 91 -7.29 15.65 12.10
CA LEU A 91 -6.10 16.46 11.87
C LEU A 91 -5.56 17.00 13.21
N CYS A 92 -4.24 17.02 13.38
CA CYS A 92 -3.55 17.43 14.61
C CYS A 92 -3.77 16.54 15.85
N SER A 93 -4.42 15.38 15.71
CA SER A 93 -4.52 14.41 16.79
C SER A 93 -3.22 13.64 17.00
N ASP A 94 -3.04 13.10 18.22
CA ASP A 94 -1.99 12.12 18.49
C ASP A 94 -2.43 10.77 17.92
N ALA A 95 -1.74 10.32 16.88
CA ALA A 95 -1.93 9.02 16.27
C ALA A 95 -0.78 8.09 16.66
N LYS A 96 -1.02 6.78 16.55
CA LYS A 96 -0.01 5.77 16.87
C LYS A 96 -0.01 4.62 15.87
N ILE A 97 1.16 4.05 15.65
CA ILE A 97 1.37 2.81 14.90
C ILE A 97 2.17 1.81 15.77
N PRO A 98 2.10 0.50 15.52
CA PRO A 98 2.98 -0.44 16.20
C PRO A 98 4.43 -0.20 15.74
N VAL A 99 5.39 -0.40 16.64
CA VAL A 99 6.80 -0.39 16.26
C VAL A 99 7.09 -1.59 15.36
N PRO A 100 7.63 -1.43 14.13
CA PRO A 100 7.69 -2.51 13.14
C PRO A 100 8.45 -3.77 13.57
N TRP A 101 9.46 -3.60 14.43
CA TRP A 101 10.29 -4.69 14.97
C TRP A 101 9.84 -5.15 16.37
N ASP A 102 8.68 -4.71 16.84
CA ASP A 102 8.12 -5.19 18.10
C ASP A 102 7.66 -6.65 17.95
N PRO A 103 8.11 -7.56 18.82
CA PRO A 103 7.82 -8.99 18.67
C PRO A 103 6.34 -9.32 18.92
N ILE A 104 5.62 -8.55 19.75
CA ILE A 104 4.20 -8.79 20.03
C ILE A 104 3.38 -8.38 18.81
N PHE A 105 3.70 -7.22 18.20
CA PHE A 105 3.12 -6.82 16.93
C PHE A 105 3.38 -7.87 15.83
N GLN A 106 4.62 -8.29 15.63
CA GLN A 106 4.97 -9.26 14.57
C GLN A 106 4.28 -10.61 14.77
N ALA A 107 4.17 -11.10 16.01
CA ALA A 107 3.47 -12.34 16.31
C ALA A 107 1.96 -12.24 16.02
N ASN A 108 1.31 -11.15 16.43
CA ASN A 108 -0.10 -10.93 16.17
C ASN A 108 -0.41 -10.73 14.69
N TRP A 109 0.45 -9.98 13.98
CA TRP A 109 0.33 -9.82 12.53
C TRP A 109 0.53 -11.15 11.79
N ALA A 110 1.46 -11.99 12.24
CA ALA A 110 1.65 -13.34 11.73
C ALA A 110 0.41 -14.23 11.94
N SER A 111 -0.22 -14.16 13.12
CA SER A 111 -1.45 -14.91 13.42
C SER A 111 -2.58 -14.49 12.49
N PHE A 112 -2.80 -13.17 12.37
CA PHE A 112 -3.80 -12.59 11.46
C PHE A 112 -3.57 -13.02 10.01
N LEU A 113 -2.35 -12.82 9.47
CA LEU A 113 -2.02 -13.22 8.10
C LEU A 113 -2.17 -14.72 7.89
N GLY A 114 -1.79 -15.55 8.87
CA GLY A 114 -2.00 -16.99 8.82
C GLY A 114 -3.48 -17.37 8.70
N THR A 115 -4.36 -16.71 9.45
CA THR A 115 -5.82 -16.91 9.34
C THR A 115 -6.36 -16.42 7.99
N LEU A 116 -5.95 -15.23 7.56
CA LEU A 116 -6.37 -14.65 6.29
C LEU A 116 -5.92 -15.53 5.10
N GLY A 117 -4.66 -15.98 5.12
CA GLY A 117 -4.05 -16.87 4.13
C GLY A 117 -4.76 -18.22 4.04
N ARG A 118 -5.04 -18.87 5.18
CA ARG A 118 -5.82 -20.13 5.22
C ARG A 118 -7.18 -19.99 4.55
N ARG A 119 -7.83 -18.82 4.66
CA ARG A 119 -9.15 -18.59 4.07
C ARG A 119 -9.08 -18.23 2.58
N TYR A 120 -8.10 -17.42 2.16
CA TYR A 120 -8.14 -16.76 0.85
C TYR A 120 -7.04 -17.14 -0.14
N ASN A 121 -5.95 -17.79 0.28
CA ASN A 121 -4.82 -18.09 -0.61
C ASN A 121 -5.21 -18.93 -1.84
N SER A 122 -6.18 -19.84 -1.72
CA SER A 122 -6.65 -20.65 -2.85
C SER A 122 -7.80 -20.01 -3.65
N ASN A 123 -8.30 -18.83 -3.26
CA ASN A 123 -9.41 -18.19 -3.95
C ASN A 123 -8.90 -17.54 -5.25
N SER A 124 -9.31 -18.04 -6.42
CA SER A 124 -8.85 -17.55 -7.72
C SER A 124 -9.27 -16.11 -8.05
N THR A 125 -10.35 -15.61 -7.43
CA THR A 125 -10.80 -14.22 -7.59
C THR A 125 -9.84 -13.23 -6.92
N LEU A 126 -9.14 -13.67 -5.87
CA LEU A 126 -8.06 -12.89 -5.28
C LEU A 126 -6.80 -13.01 -6.15
N VAL A 127 -6.44 -11.96 -6.89
CA VAL A 127 -5.35 -12.00 -7.87
C VAL A 127 -3.99 -11.74 -7.24
N PHE A 128 -3.90 -10.83 -6.29
CA PHE A 128 -2.71 -10.57 -5.47
C PHE A 128 -3.07 -9.87 -4.16
N VAL A 129 -2.15 -9.90 -3.21
CA VAL A 129 -2.28 -9.22 -1.91
C VAL A 129 -1.21 -8.14 -1.77
N TYR A 130 -1.48 -7.07 -1.05
CA TYR A 130 -0.46 -6.07 -0.76
C TYR A 130 0.32 -6.43 0.51
N LEU A 131 1.66 -6.35 0.42
CA LEU A 131 2.54 -6.47 1.58
C LEU A 131 2.42 -5.19 2.41
N THR A 132 1.66 -5.28 3.48
CA THR A 132 1.46 -4.26 4.50
C THR A 132 2.02 -4.76 5.83
N GLY A 133 1.94 -3.97 6.90
CA GLY A 133 2.52 -4.29 8.21
C GLY A 133 3.60 -3.29 8.65
N ILE A 134 4.23 -2.58 7.70
CA ILE A 134 5.04 -1.39 7.99
C ILE A 134 4.35 -0.18 7.37
N ASN A 135 3.42 0.39 8.13
CA ASN A 135 2.55 1.46 7.63
C ASN A 135 2.40 2.58 8.65
N GLY A 136 2.25 3.81 8.15
CA GLY A 136 1.90 4.99 8.93
C GLY A 136 0.40 5.28 8.83
N SER A 137 0.07 6.37 8.14
CA SER A 137 -1.30 6.83 7.89
C SER A 137 -2.01 6.10 6.75
N GLY A 138 -1.27 5.65 5.73
CA GLY A 138 -1.78 4.89 4.59
C GLY A 138 -1.50 3.38 4.67
N ALA A 139 -1.75 2.64 3.59
CA ALA A 139 -1.38 1.22 3.49
C ALA A 139 -0.05 1.00 2.76
N GLU A 140 0.58 2.10 2.35
CA GLU A 140 1.87 2.15 1.73
C GLU A 140 2.96 1.85 2.76
N THR A 141 4.04 1.21 2.30
CA THR A 141 5.22 0.90 3.10
C THR A 141 5.87 2.23 3.50
N ALA A 142 5.52 2.70 4.69
CA ALA A 142 5.85 4.03 5.14
C ALA A 142 5.77 4.15 6.66
N LEU A 143 6.59 5.03 7.22
CA LEU A 143 6.61 5.44 8.62
C LEU A 143 6.56 6.97 8.71
N PRO A 144 6.08 7.53 9.83
CA PRO A 144 6.21 8.96 10.10
C PRO A 144 7.65 9.41 9.92
N ALA A 145 7.85 10.36 8.99
CA ALA A 145 9.16 10.72 8.47
C ALA A 145 9.54 12.18 8.74
N ASN A 146 8.71 12.95 9.46
CA ASN A 146 9.00 14.36 9.70
C ASN A 146 10.35 14.53 10.41
N ASN A 147 11.20 15.38 9.82
CA ASN A 147 12.44 15.80 10.46
C ASN A 147 12.26 17.21 11.02
N GLY A 148 12.25 17.32 12.35
CA GLY A 148 11.90 18.57 13.02
C GLY A 148 10.40 18.86 13.07
N LYS A 149 10.04 19.98 13.72
CA LYS A 149 8.65 20.43 13.82
C LYS A 149 8.24 21.23 12.57
N ASN A 150 7.25 20.73 11.86
CA ASN A 150 6.68 21.30 10.63
C ASN A 150 5.28 21.85 10.91
N PRO A 151 4.90 23.03 10.38
CA PRO A 151 3.53 23.52 10.49
C PRO A 151 2.57 22.61 9.70
N ILE A 152 1.45 22.27 10.30
CA ILE A 152 0.31 21.60 9.67
C ILE A 152 -0.77 22.65 9.44
N TYR A 153 -1.29 22.74 8.23
CA TYR A 153 -2.19 23.79 7.80
C TYR A 153 -3.65 23.31 7.70
N ASP A 154 -4.60 24.20 7.94
CA ASP A 154 -6.00 23.98 7.58
C ASP A 154 -6.24 24.16 6.07
N THR A 155 -7.49 23.97 5.63
CA THR A 155 -7.88 24.14 4.22
C THR A 155 -7.74 25.57 3.70
N ASN A 156 -7.62 26.56 4.59
CA ASN A 156 -7.47 27.97 4.27
C ASN A 156 -5.99 28.43 4.32
N GLY A 157 -5.06 27.52 4.65
CA GLY A 157 -3.63 27.82 4.76
C GLY A 157 -3.20 28.43 6.10
N ALA A 158 -4.04 28.42 7.13
CA ALA A 158 -3.65 28.83 8.47
C ALA A 158 -2.95 27.68 9.21
N VAL A 159 -1.91 27.98 10.00
CA VAL A 159 -1.23 26.96 10.82
C VAL A 159 -2.16 26.50 11.92
N LEU A 160 -2.53 25.22 11.89
CA LEU A 160 -3.42 24.58 12.87
C LEU A 160 -2.64 24.01 14.05
N CYS A 161 -1.52 23.35 13.77
CA CYS A 161 -0.62 22.78 14.78
C CYS A 161 0.79 22.55 14.22
N MET A 162 1.65 21.93 15.01
CA MET A 162 3.00 21.55 14.61
C MET A 162 3.14 20.03 14.67
N SER A 163 3.82 19.44 13.68
CA SER A 163 4.25 18.05 13.72
C SER A 163 5.27 17.79 14.84
N ASN A 164 5.51 16.52 15.11
CA ASN A 164 6.68 16.09 15.88
C ASN A 164 7.95 16.08 15.02
N ASN A 165 9.10 16.06 15.69
CA ASN A 165 10.34 15.58 15.08
C ASN A 165 10.35 14.04 15.15
N ASP A 166 9.73 13.40 14.17
CA ASP A 166 9.58 11.94 14.13
C ASP A 166 10.94 11.25 14.01
N ALA A 167 11.87 11.81 13.25
CA ALA A 167 13.24 11.28 13.16
C ALA A 167 13.90 11.13 14.53
N TRP A 168 13.87 12.18 15.37
CA TRP A 168 14.41 12.12 16.73
C TRP A 168 13.68 11.09 17.61
N ARG A 169 12.35 10.98 17.48
CA ARG A 169 11.55 9.99 18.23
C ARG A 169 11.88 8.57 17.82
N TRP A 170 12.12 8.32 16.54
CA TRP A 170 12.54 7.02 16.03
C TRP A 170 13.92 6.64 16.57
N GLN A 171 14.87 7.57 16.58
CA GLN A 171 16.18 7.37 17.20
C GLN A 171 16.06 6.99 18.68
N ALA A 172 15.16 7.64 19.42
CA ALA A 172 14.96 7.40 20.86
C ALA A 172 14.50 5.96 21.18
N ILE A 173 13.88 5.26 20.22
CA ILE A 173 13.47 3.85 20.38
C ILE A 173 14.39 2.87 19.62
N GLY A 174 15.56 3.35 19.18
CA GLY A 174 16.59 2.53 18.55
C GLY A 174 16.26 2.14 17.11
N TYR A 175 15.60 3.03 16.36
CA TYR A 175 15.49 2.89 14.91
C TYR A 175 16.88 2.91 14.27
N THR A 176 17.09 1.96 13.34
CA THR A 176 18.10 2.06 12.29
C THR A 176 17.48 1.58 10.99
N ARG A 177 18.03 1.98 9.82
CA ARG A 177 17.55 1.45 8.53
C ARG A 177 17.57 -0.07 8.51
N GLN A 178 18.69 -0.69 8.90
CA GLN A 178 18.84 -2.15 8.94
C GLN A 178 17.80 -2.83 9.84
N ARG A 179 17.39 -2.18 10.94
CA ARG A 179 16.40 -2.74 11.86
C ARG A 179 15.00 -2.76 11.23
N VAL A 180 14.61 -1.71 10.53
CA VAL A 180 13.32 -1.67 9.84
C VAL A 180 13.33 -2.56 8.59
N GLU A 181 14.46 -2.70 7.90
CA GLU A 181 14.62 -3.66 6.80
C GLU A 181 14.49 -5.10 7.29
N ALA A 182 15.11 -5.44 8.43
CA ALA A 182 14.94 -6.75 9.06
C ALA A 182 13.48 -7.01 9.43
N ALA A 183 12.76 -6.01 9.96
CA ALA A 183 11.33 -6.10 10.20
C ALA A 183 10.53 -6.30 8.91
N TRP A 184 10.91 -5.61 7.83
CA TRP A 184 10.27 -5.77 6.52
C TRP A 184 10.49 -7.18 5.97
N ILE A 185 11.71 -7.72 6.07
CA ILE A 185 12.03 -9.10 5.69
C ILE A 185 11.18 -10.10 6.48
N GLN A 186 11.08 -9.91 7.80
CA GLN A 186 10.26 -10.76 8.65
C GLN A 186 8.79 -10.74 8.19
N ILE A 187 8.23 -9.56 7.92
CA ILE A 187 6.86 -9.43 7.42
C ILE A 187 6.71 -10.05 6.03
N ALA A 188 7.66 -9.84 5.11
CA ALA A 188 7.66 -10.47 3.79
C ALA A 188 7.62 -12.00 3.88
N ASN A 189 8.38 -12.59 4.81
CA ASN A 189 8.32 -14.04 5.08
C ASN A 189 6.94 -14.49 5.56
N LEU A 190 6.24 -13.68 6.36
CA LEU A 190 4.85 -13.98 6.77
C LEU A 190 3.90 -14.01 5.56
N TYR A 191 4.05 -13.08 4.61
CA TYR A 191 3.26 -13.08 3.37
C TYR A 191 3.57 -14.29 2.50
N ALA A 192 4.85 -14.63 2.33
CA ALA A 192 5.25 -15.82 1.58
C ALA A 192 4.67 -17.10 2.20
N ALA A 193 4.61 -17.20 3.53
CA ALA A 193 4.02 -18.33 4.23
C ALA A 193 2.48 -18.37 4.16
N ALA A 194 1.83 -17.21 4.29
CA ALA A 194 0.36 -17.10 4.29
C ALA A 194 -0.26 -17.23 2.90
N PHE A 195 0.43 -16.70 1.87
CA PHE A 195 -0.07 -16.61 0.51
C PHE A 195 0.87 -17.23 -0.54
N PRO A 196 1.29 -18.50 -0.40
CA PRO A 196 2.24 -19.13 -1.31
C PRO A 196 1.70 -19.35 -2.73
N GLN A 197 0.40 -19.19 -2.97
CA GLN A 197 -0.21 -19.28 -4.31
C GLN A 197 -0.48 -17.91 -4.92
N LYS A 198 -0.19 -16.83 -4.21
CA LYS A 198 -0.40 -15.46 -4.69
C LYS A 198 0.93 -14.78 -4.97
N ARG A 199 0.84 -13.79 -5.85
CA ARG A 199 1.79 -12.69 -5.84
C ARG A 199 1.43 -11.73 -4.73
N TRP A 200 2.45 -11.06 -4.21
CA TRP A 200 2.27 -9.97 -3.27
C TRP A 200 3.04 -8.74 -3.72
N ILE A 201 2.39 -7.60 -3.56
CA ILE A 201 2.85 -6.31 -4.09
C ILE A 201 3.27 -5.43 -2.92
N ALA A 202 4.52 -4.96 -2.90
CA ALA A 202 4.92 -3.91 -1.98
C ALA A 202 4.37 -2.55 -2.46
N PRO A 203 3.44 -1.91 -1.73
CA PRO A 203 2.96 -0.58 -2.08
C PRO A 203 3.97 0.46 -1.58
N LEU A 204 4.74 1.08 -2.47
CA LEU A 204 5.71 2.11 -2.12
C LEU A 204 5.17 3.50 -2.48
N VAL A 205 5.55 4.50 -1.69
CA VAL A 205 5.18 5.90 -1.90
C VAL A 205 6.42 6.76 -1.69
N PRO A 206 6.61 7.86 -2.44
CA PRO A 206 7.67 8.80 -2.11
C PRO A 206 7.51 9.35 -0.68
N GLY A 207 8.63 9.66 -0.01
CA GLY A 207 8.56 10.42 1.24
C GLY A 207 8.30 9.62 2.51
N SER A 208 8.57 8.32 2.52
CA SER A 208 7.94 7.35 3.43
C SER A 208 8.81 6.86 4.60
N PHE A 209 10.05 7.33 4.79
CA PHE A 209 10.90 6.90 5.92
C PHE A 209 11.69 8.05 6.53
N PRO A 210 11.87 8.06 7.87
CA PRO A 210 12.66 9.08 8.53
C PRO A 210 14.08 9.10 7.94
N PRO A 211 14.72 10.27 7.77
CA PRO A 211 16.03 10.40 7.13
C PRO A 211 17.16 9.92 8.06
N LEU A 212 17.14 8.64 8.41
CA LEU A 212 18.08 7.98 9.31
C LEU A 212 18.80 6.85 8.56
N ASP A 213 20.11 6.72 8.79
CA ASP A 213 20.96 5.71 8.14
C ASP A 213 20.93 4.33 8.83
N ASP A 214 21.81 3.44 8.38
CA ASP A 214 22.02 2.09 8.89
C ASP A 214 22.39 2.02 10.37
N GLN A 215 22.93 3.11 10.92
CA GLN A 215 23.30 3.23 12.33
C GLN A 215 22.30 4.08 13.11
N GLY A 216 21.22 4.55 12.46
CA GLY A 216 20.22 5.42 13.08
C GLY A 216 20.69 6.86 13.22
N ASN A 217 21.75 7.28 12.53
CA ASN A 217 22.16 8.69 12.49
C ASN A 217 21.36 9.45 11.44
N LEU A 218 21.15 10.74 11.68
CA LEU A 218 20.53 11.61 10.68
C LEU A 218 21.39 11.66 9.42
N LEU A 219 20.77 11.50 8.25
CA LEU A 219 21.46 11.57 6.96
C LEU A 219 22.21 12.90 6.81
N PRO A 220 23.44 12.91 6.27
CA PRO A 220 24.20 14.14 6.05
C PRO A 220 23.40 15.16 5.23
N GLY A 221 23.26 16.38 5.77
CA GLY A 221 22.53 17.46 5.12
C GLY A 221 20.99 17.34 5.15
N ALA A 222 20.44 16.42 5.95
CA ALA A 222 19.00 16.26 6.06
C ALA A 222 18.29 17.57 6.49
N THR A 223 17.37 18.00 5.66
CA THR A 223 16.42 19.10 5.92
C THR A 223 15.13 18.57 6.55
N LYS A 224 14.19 19.47 6.84
CA LYS A 224 12.90 19.08 7.43
C LYS A 224 12.02 18.19 6.55
N GLN A 225 12.27 18.22 5.24
CA GLN A 225 11.56 17.43 4.21
C GLN A 225 12.39 16.24 3.71
N SER A 226 13.57 16.00 4.30
CA SER A 226 14.40 14.87 3.91
C SER A 226 13.79 13.56 4.38
N VAL A 227 13.97 12.53 3.56
CA VAL A 227 13.50 11.17 3.82
C VAL A 227 14.60 10.19 3.44
N ASP A 228 14.56 9.00 4.03
CA ASP A 228 15.45 7.93 3.62
C ASP A 228 14.93 7.24 2.35
N ARG A 229 15.64 7.44 1.23
CA ARG A 229 15.32 6.80 -0.04
C ARG A 229 16.02 5.46 -0.22
N GLN A 230 17.04 5.18 0.60
CA GLN A 230 17.86 3.97 0.44
C GLN A 230 17.06 2.73 0.85
N PHE A 231 16.25 2.84 1.92
CA PHE A 231 15.32 1.79 2.33
C PHE A 231 14.49 1.19 1.16
N HIS A 232 13.92 2.03 0.28
CA HIS A 232 13.13 1.53 -0.85
C HIS A 232 13.96 0.68 -1.82
N LYS A 233 15.18 1.13 -2.13
CA LYS A 233 16.08 0.41 -3.01
C LYS A 233 16.45 -0.94 -2.40
N ASP A 234 16.69 -0.96 -1.10
CA ASP A 234 17.06 -2.17 -0.37
C ASP A 234 15.91 -3.17 -0.34
N VAL A 235 14.69 -2.77 0.04
CA VAL A 235 13.54 -3.70 0.05
C VAL A 235 13.13 -4.16 -1.36
N LEU A 236 13.29 -3.33 -2.39
CA LEU A 236 13.09 -3.75 -3.78
C LEU A 236 14.15 -4.77 -4.20
N SER A 237 15.42 -4.51 -3.90
CA SER A 237 16.53 -5.43 -4.18
C SER A 237 16.33 -6.78 -3.47
N ILE A 238 16.00 -6.75 -2.18
CA ILE A 238 15.68 -7.95 -1.38
C ILE A 238 14.49 -8.69 -1.99
N GLY A 239 13.41 -7.96 -2.29
CA GLY A 239 12.19 -8.49 -2.92
C GLY A 239 12.49 -9.26 -4.21
N VAL A 240 13.22 -8.61 -5.11
CA VAL A 240 13.62 -9.15 -6.42
C VAL A 240 14.51 -10.39 -6.27
N THR A 241 15.49 -10.35 -5.38
CA THR A 241 16.52 -11.40 -5.26
C THR A 241 16.06 -12.61 -4.44
N THR A 242 15.23 -12.39 -3.42
CA THR A 242 14.86 -13.42 -2.44
C THR A 242 13.51 -14.07 -2.77
N TYR A 243 12.56 -13.30 -3.32
CA TYR A 243 11.17 -13.72 -3.48
C TYR A 243 10.71 -13.68 -4.94
N SER A 244 11.64 -13.93 -5.87
CA SER A 244 11.37 -13.96 -7.31
C SER A 244 10.19 -14.90 -7.62
N GLY A 245 9.27 -14.44 -8.49
CA GLY A 245 8.04 -15.15 -8.85
C GLY A 245 6.82 -14.85 -7.97
N HIS A 246 7.02 -14.41 -6.72
CA HIS A 246 5.95 -14.01 -5.81
C HIS A 246 5.92 -12.49 -5.56
N PHE A 247 7.06 -11.83 -5.58
CA PHE A 247 7.17 -10.40 -5.32
C PHE A 247 6.82 -9.53 -6.55
N GLY A 248 6.13 -8.43 -6.29
CA GLY A 248 6.00 -7.28 -7.18
C GLY A 248 5.97 -5.98 -6.39
N ALA A 249 5.91 -4.84 -7.07
CA ALA A 249 5.90 -3.54 -6.40
C ALA A 249 4.97 -2.54 -7.08
N ARG A 250 4.39 -1.61 -6.32
CA ARG A 250 3.51 -0.57 -6.86
C ARG A 250 3.97 0.79 -6.40
N ASN A 251 4.03 1.74 -7.33
CA ASN A 251 4.12 3.16 -6.99
C ASN A 251 2.71 3.69 -6.64
N ALA A 252 2.54 4.22 -5.43
CA ALA A 252 1.28 4.80 -4.95
C ALA A 252 1.18 6.33 -5.14
N GLY A 253 2.04 6.90 -5.99
CA GLY A 253 2.13 8.35 -6.19
C GLY A 253 2.10 8.80 -7.65
N LEU A 254 1.55 8.01 -8.58
CA LEU A 254 1.54 8.39 -10.00
C LEU A 254 0.78 9.71 -10.22
N THR A 255 1.41 10.64 -10.95
CA THR A 255 0.77 11.85 -11.47
C THR A 255 1.03 11.97 -12.97
N ASP A 256 0.57 13.04 -13.61
CA ASP A 256 0.89 13.34 -15.02
C ASP A 256 2.35 13.69 -15.28
N THR A 257 3.13 13.92 -14.22
CA THR A 257 4.52 14.38 -14.30
C THR A 257 5.47 13.57 -13.42
N TYR A 258 4.95 12.66 -12.60
CA TYR A 258 5.75 11.89 -11.65
C TYR A 258 5.45 10.40 -11.70
N VAL A 259 6.52 9.63 -11.77
CA VAL A 259 6.57 8.19 -11.51
C VAL A 259 7.78 7.90 -10.62
N MET A 260 7.66 6.94 -9.70
CA MET A 260 8.77 6.58 -8.82
C MET A 260 9.82 5.76 -9.58
N GLN A 261 11.01 6.34 -9.81
CA GLN A 261 12.07 5.72 -10.62
C GLN A 261 12.51 4.35 -10.08
N ASP A 262 12.60 4.16 -8.77
CA ASP A 262 13.00 2.87 -8.20
C ASP A 262 12.03 1.73 -8.61
N ILE A 263 10.73 2.04 -8.77
CA ILE A 263 9.73 1.08 -9.29
C ILE A 263 9.89 0.87 -10.80
N VAL A 264 10.24 1.92 -11.54
CA VAL A 264 10.54 1.80 -12.98
C VAL A 264 11.74 0.87 -13.19
N ASP A 265 12.80 1.04 -12.42
CA ASP A 265 14.00 0.21 -12.51
C ASP A 265 13.69 -1.24 -12.11
N ALA A 266 12.87 -1.45 -11.07
CA ALA A 266 12.44 -2.78 -10.63
C ALA A 266 11.57 -3.53 -11.68
N SER A 267 10.91 -2.81 -12.59
CA SER A 267 10.05 -3.39 -13.63
C SER A 267 10.78 -4.31 -14.62
N ALA A 268 12.11 -4.24 -14.65
CA ALA A 268 12.94 -5.16 -15.42
C ALA A 268 13.00 -6.58 -14.82
N TYR A 269 12.64 -6.72 -13.53
CA TYR A 269 12.85 -7.95 -12.76
C TYR A 269 11.57 -8.52 -12.16
N VAL A 270 10.61 -7.67 -11.79
CA VAL A 270 9.36 -8.07 -11.14
C VAL A 270 8.16 -7.33 -11.72
N PRO A 271 6.94 -7.88 -11.57
CA PRO A 271 5.73 -7.15 -11.93
C PRO A 271 5.62 -5.84 -11.15
N THR A 272 5.38 -4.75 -11.88
CA THR A 272 5.14 -3.45 -11.25
C THR A 272 3.82 -2.84 -11.68
N GLY A 273 3.19 -2.14 -10.74
CA GLY A 273 1.96 -1.39 -10.99
C GLY A 273 2.07 0.07 -10.60
N GLN A 274 1.05 0.82 -10.97
CA GLN A 274 0.93 2.23 -10.66
C GLN A 274 -0.44 2.49 -10.06
N GLN A 275 -0.51 3.32 -9.03
CA GLN A 275 -1.75 3.90 -8.54
C GLN A 275 -1.63 5.42 -8.65
N THR A 276 -2.67 6.08 -9.16
CA THR A 276 -2.72 7.54 -9.18
C THR A 276 -2.67 8.11 -7.76
N ALA A 277 -2.05 9.27 -7.58
CA ALA A 277 -1.91 9.89 -6.25
C ALA A 277 -3.25 10.47 -5.73
N SER A 278 -4.11 10.88 -6.65
CA SER A 278 -5.44 11.45 -6.43
C SER A 278 -6.28 11.24 -7.69
N PRO A 279 -7.58 11.57 -7.71
CA PRO A 279 -8.27 11.86 -8.97
C PRO A 279 -7.45 12.86 -9.78
N LEU A 280 -7.21 12.54 -11.06
CA LEU A 280 -6.36 13.34 -11.95
C LEU A 280 -7.16 14.14 -12.97
N GLY A 281 -8.41 13.76 -13.26
CA GLY A 281 -9.26 14.44 -14.23
C GLY A 281 -8.59 14.52 -15.61
N ASP A 282 -8.54 15.73 -16.16
CA ASP A 282 -7.92 16.03 -17.47
C ASP A 282 -6.42 15.70 -17.56
N LYS A 283 -5.76 15.45 -16.42
CA LYS A 283 -4.36 15.03 -16.35
C LYS A 283 -4.17 13.52 -16.47
N LEU A 284 -5.23 12.72 -16.32
CA LEU A 284 -5.15 11.27 -16.38
C LEU A 284 -4.49 10.73 -17.67
N PRO A 285 -4.77 11.24 -18.89
CA PRO A 285 -4.17 10.72 -20.11
C PRO A 285 -2.64 10.72 -20.07
N ARG A 286 -2.03 11.81 -19.58
CA ARG A 286 -0.58 11.92 -19.44
C ARG A 286 -0.01 10.97 -18.39
N ALA A 287 -0.74 10.74 -17.29
CA ALA A 287 -0.33 9.80 -16.25
C ALA A 287 -0.38 8.35 -16.76
N VAL A 288 -1.41 7.98 -17.53
CA VAL A 288 -1.53 6.68 -18.19
C VAL A 288 -0.37 6.45 -19.17
N ASP A 289 -0.07 7.42 -20.03
CA ASP A 289 1.08 7.34 -20.94
C ASP A 289 2.39 7.16 -20.18
N LEU A 290 2.58 7.90 -19.08
CA LEU A 290 3.77 7.80 -18.24
C LEU A 290 3.89 6.41 -17.61
N ALA A 291 2.80 5.84 -17.09
CA ALA A 291 2.78 4.49 -16.54
C ALA A 291 3.11 3.42 -17.59
N ILE A 292 2.48 3.47 -18.76
CA ILE A 292 2.70 2.51 -19.85
C ILE A 292 4.13 2.59 -20.38
N LYS A 293 4.65 3.81 -20.61
CA LYS A 293 6.03 4.03 -21.07
C LYS A 293 7.05 3.47 -20.08
N ASN A 294 6.76 3.50 -18.79
CA ASN A 294 7.61 2.98 -17.72
C ASN A 294 7.22 1.57 -17.27
N ASN A 295 6.75 0.76 -18.21
CA ASN A 295 6.59 -0.68 -18.07
C ASN A 295 5.63 -1.15 -16.96
N ALA A 296 4.64 -0.35 -16.59
CA ALA A 296 3.56 -0.81 -15.72
C ALA A 296 2.84 -2.05 -16.32
N GLU A 297 2.48 -2.99 -15.45
CA GLU A 297 1.68 -4.19 -15.75
C GLU A 297 0.22 -4.04 -15.29
N PHE A 298 -0.04 -3.17 -14.32
CA PHE A 298 -1.40 -2.84 -13.89
C PHE A 298 -1.48 -1.38 -13.46
N LEU A 299 -2.70 -0.85 -13.47
CA LEU A 299 -3.03 0.52 -13.08
C LEU A 299 -4.23 0.51 -12.13
N GLU A 300 -4.11 1.22 -11.02
CA GLU A 300 -5.22 1.47 -10.08
C GLU A 300 -5.61 2.95 -10.14
N LEU A 301 -6.88 3.20 -10.45
CA LEU A 301 -7.44 4.54 -10.64
C LEU A 301 -8.47 4.85 -9.55
N TYR A 302 -8.62 6.13 -9.21
CA TYR A 302 -9.68 6.57 -8.30
C TYR A 302 -11.05 6.49 -8.98
N PRO A 303 -12.13 6.16 -8.24
CA PRO A 303 -13.48 6.08 -8.80
C PRO A 303 -13.93 7.34 -9.56
N ASP A 304 -13.53 8.52 -9.10
CA ASP A 304 -13.87 9.80 -9.75
C ASP A 304 -13.35 9.90 -11.18
N ASP A 305 -12.16 9.35 -11.45
CA ASP A 305 -11.58 9.31 -12.79
C ASP A 305 -12.28 8.27 -13.67
N ILE A 306 -12.63 7.12 -13.10
CA ILE A 306 -13.30 6.04 -13.83
C ILE A 306 -14.74 6.42 -14.18
N ALA A 307 -15.46 7.08 -13.27
CA ALA A 307 -16.82 7.55 -13.48
C ALA A 307 -16.92 8.72 -14.46
N ASN A 308 -15.80 9.35 -14.81
CA ASN A 308 -15.77 10.46 -15.76
C ASN A 308 -15.79 9.94 -17.20
N GLN A 309 -16.95 10.05 -17.85
CA GLN A 309 -17.15 9.64 -19.25
C GLN A 309 -16.18 10.30 -20.24
N SER A 310 -15.66 11.51 -19.96
CA SER A 310 -14.67 12.13 -20.85
C SER A 310 -13.31 11.43 -20.83
N LEU A 311 -13.07 10.54 -19.86
CA LEU A 311 -11.85 9.76 -19.70
C LEU A 311 -12.00 8.31 -20.19
N GLU A 312 -13.17 7.90 -20.66
CA GLU A 312 -13.40 6.54 -21.20
C GLU A 312 -12.39 6.17 -22.30
N PRO A 313 -12.05 7.04 -23.29
CA PRO A 313 -11.02 6.71 -24.28
C PRO A 313 -9.63 6.45 -23.67
N THR A 314 -9.31 7.15 -22.57
CA THR A 314 -8.05 6.98 -21.83
C THR A 314 -8.02 5.65 -21.07
N ILE A 315 -9.14 5.27 -20.46
CA ILE A 315 -9.27 4.00 -19.74
C ILE A 315 -9.20 2.83 -20.72
N LEU A 316 -9.91 2.91 -21.85
CA LEU A 316 -9.81 1.94 -22.94
C LEU A 316 -8.36 1.80 -23.46
N TYR A 317 -7.69 2.93 -23.71
CA TYR A 317 -6.28 2.92 -24.11
C TYR A 317 -5.39 2.21 -23.07
N ALA A 318 -5.58 2.50 -21.78
CA ALA A 318 -4.84 1.83 -20.71
C ALA A 318 -5.07 0.31 -20.72
N HIS A 319 -6.34 -0.10 -20.81
CA HIS A 319 -6.75 -1.50 -20.83
C HIS A 319 -6.08 -2.26 -21.99
N GLU A 320 -6.20 -1.76 -23.21
CA GLU A 320 -5.63 -2.41 -24.39
C GLU A 320 -4.10 -2.55 -24.30
N MET A 321 -3.41 -1.50 -23.82
CA MET A 321 -1.96 -1.48 -23.76
C MET A 321 -1.40 -2.41 -22.68
N LEU A 322 -2.06 -2.48 -21.52
CA LEU A 322 -1.67 -3.38 -20.43
C LEU A 322 -1.99 -4.84 -20.79
N TYR A 323 -3.14 -5.10 -21.42
CA TYR A 323 -3.51 -6.43 -21.88
C TYR A 323 -2.51 -7.00 -22.91
N ARG A 324 -2.11 -6.19 -23.90
CA ARG A 324 -1.09 -6.61 -24.89
C ARG A 324 0.25 -6.96 -24.26
N LYS A 325 0.65 -6.24 -23.20
CA LYS A 325 1.89 -6.53 -22.46
C LYS A 325 1.81 -7.86 -21.71
N ALA A 326 0.68 -8.16 -21.08
CA ALA A 326 0.47 -9.43 -20.40
C ALA A 326 0.65 -10.61 -21.37
N LEU A 327 0.04 -10.52 -22.56
CA LEU A 327 0.20 -11.52 -23.63
C LEU A 327 1.65 -11.63 -24.14
N ALA A 328 2.33 -10.50 -24.37
CA ALA A 328 3.70 -10.48 -24.87
C ALA A 328 4.73 -11.09 -23.89
N LYS A 329 4.44 -11.08 -22.58
CA LYS A 329 5.31 -11.66 -21.54
C LYS A 329 5.14 -13.18 -21.37
N GLY A 330 4.32 -13.84 -22.19
CA GLY A 330 4.07 -15.29 -22.06
C GLY A 330 3.39 -15.67 -20.74
N ILE A 331 2.83 -14.69 -20.02
CA ILE A 331 1.94 -14.93 -18.89
C ILE A 331 0.69 -15.54 -19.51
N ALA A 332 0.33 -16.75 -19.08
CA ALA A 332 -0.90 -17.39 -19.51
C ALA A 332 -2.07 -16.48 -19.13
N VAL A 333 -2.59 -15.73 -20.10
CA VAL A 333 -3.94 -15.20 -20.01
C VAL A 333 -4.84 -16.40 -20.26
N GLN A 334 -5.09 -17.19 -19.22
CA GLN A 334 -6.31 -17.98 -19.20
C GLN A 334 -7.46 -16.99 -19.05
N SER A 335 -7.90 -16.44 -20.18
CA SER A 335 -9.28 -16.01 -20.32
C SER A 335 -10.14 -17.27 -20.26
N LYS A 336 -10.50 -17.67 -19.04
CA LYS A 336 -11.68 -18.47 -18.79
C LYS A 336 -12.21 -18.22 -17.37
N LEU A 337 -13.13 -17.24 -17.37
CA LEU A 337 -14.24 -16.92 -16.45
C LEU A 337 -13.86 -16.39 -15.06
#